data_AF-A0AAN7G5P8-F1
#
_entry.id   AF-A0AAN7G5P8-F1
#
_cell.length_a   1.000
_cell.length_b   1.000
_cell.length_c   1.000
_cell.angle_alpha   90.00
_cell.angle_beta   90.00
_cell.angle_gamma   90.00
#
_symmetry.space_group_name_H-M   'P 1'
#
loop_
_entity.id
_entity.type
_entity.pdbx_description
1 polymer ?
#
loop_
_entity_poly.entity_id
_entity_poly.type
_entity_poly.pdbx_seq_one_letter_code
_entity_poly.pdbx_strand_id
1 'polypeptide(L)'
;MERMMENFWWSQSQQEAKLGWISWKRICNSKANGGLGFRNLKAFNLAMLAKQAWRILTNPSSLVAKVLKARYFPTGDVLNAKLGSSPSYSWRSIYSSLEIIRRGTQ
;
A
#
# COMPACT_ATOMS: atom_id res chain seq x y z
N MET A 1 9.55 -4.84 -7.43
CA MET A 1 8.36 -5.29 -8.18
C MET A 1 8.07 -4.40 -9.38
N GLU A 2 7.77 -3.10 -9.22
CA GLU A 2 7.47 -2.23 -10.37
C GLU A 2 8.60 -2.20 -11.42
N ARG A 3 9.87 -2.12 -11.00
CA ARG A 3 11.03 -2.24 -11.91
C ARG A 3 11.11 -3.58 -12.66
N MET A 4 10.66 -4.67 -12.06
CA MET A 4 10.66 -5.99 -12.71
C MET A 4 9.57 -6.06 -13.78
N MET A 5 8.41 -5.45 -13.51
CA MET A 5 7.33 -5.32 -14.51
C MET A 5 7.73 -4.37 -15.64
N GLU A 6 8.39 -3.27 -15.30
CA GLU A 6 8.95 -2.32 -16.27
C GLU A 6 10.00 -2.99 -17.16
N ASN A 7 10.94 -3.72 -16.57
CA ASN A 7 11.92 -4.49 -17.32
C ASN A 7 11.24 -5.53 -18.20
N PHE A 8 10.34 -6.36 -17.67
CA PHE A 8 9.59 -7.35 -18.47
C PHE A 8 8.86 -6.71 -19.65
N TRP A 9 8.25 -5.55 -19.44
CA TRP A 9 7.49 -4.85 -20.47
C TRP A 9 8.38 -4.28 -21.59
N TRP A 10 9.56 -3.77 -21.24
CA TRP A 10 10.49 -3.16 -22.19
C TRP A 10 11.57 -4.11 -22.73
N SER A 11 11.82 -5.25 -22.08
CA SER A 11 12.82 -6.24 -22.49
C SER A 11 12.18 -7.33 -23.35
N GLN A 12 12.75 -7.56 -24.54
CA GLN A 12 12.37 -8.66 -25.41
C GLN A 12 13.38 -9.83 -25.37
N SER A 13 14.61 -9.60 -24.86
CA SER A 13 15.67 -10.62 -24.69
C SER A 13 16.65 -10.22 -23.57
N GLN A 14 17.41 -11.18 -23.02
CA GLN A 14 18.31 -11.01 -21.87
C GLN A 14 19.50 -10.04 -22.08
N GLN A 15 19.79 -9.61 -23.31
CA GLN A 15 21.01 -8.86 -23.63
C GLN A 15 20.78 -7.42 -24.14
N GLU A 16 19.54 -7.00 -24.36
CA GLU A 16 19.25 -5.62 -24.80
C GLU A 16 18.42 -4.86 -23.76
N ALA A 17 19.09 -4.00 -22.99
CA ALA A 17 18.41 -2.99 -22.18
C ALA A 17 17.87 -1.89 -23.11
N LYS A 18 16.61 -2.01 -23.56
CA LYS A 18 15.95 -0.90 -24.25
C LYS A 18 15.58 0.18 -23.24
N LEU A 19 15.96 1.41 -23.54
CA LEU A 19 15.52 2.59 -22.82
C LEU A 19 14.00 2.68 -22.91
N GLY A 20 13.32 2.64 -21.75
CA GLY A 20 11.88 2.81 -21.69
C GLY A 20 11.50 4.21 -22.19
N TRP A 21 11.02 4.30 -23.43
CA TRP A 21 10.60 5.56 -24.08
C TRP A 21 9.46 6.27 -23.32
N ILE A 22 8.75 5.53 -22.47
CA ILE A 22 7.61 6.01 -21.70
C ILE A 22 7.81 5.55 -20.26
N SER A 23 7.80 6.49 -19.32
CA SER A 23 7.94 6.16 -17.90
C SER A 23 6.82 5.22 -17.44
N TRP A 24 7.15 4.25 -16.58
CA TRP A 24 6.15 3.34 -15.99
C TRP A 24 4.98 4.09 -15.33
N LYS A 25 5.25 5.26 -14.72
CA LYS A 25 4.22 6.13 -14.14
C LYS A 25 3.19 6.59 -15.18
N ARG A 26 3.61 6.95 -16.40
CA ARG A 26 2.71 7.35 -17.48
C ARG A 26 1.92 6.17 -18.03
N ILE A 27 2.53 4.98 -18.11
CA ILE A 27 1.84 3.74 -18.50
C ILE A 27 0.69 3.40 -17.54
N CYS A 28 0.88 3.65 -16.24
CA CYS A 28 -0.14 3.41 -15.22
C CYS A 28 -1.34 4.40 -15.25
N ASN A 29 -1.28 5.46 -16.05
CA ASN A 29 -2.43 6.36 -16.21
C ASN A 29 -3.57 5.65 -16.97
N SER A 30 -4.79 6.13 -16.81
CA SER A 30 -5.94 5.64 -17.59
C SER A 30 -5.72 5.86 -19.09
N LYS A 31 -6.40 5.06 -19.93
CA LYS A 31 -6.39 5.25 -21.39
C LYS A 31 -6.88 6.65 -21.79
N ALA A 32 -7.88 7.17 -21.08
CA ALA A 32 -8.37 8.54 -21.27
C ALA A 32 -7.29 9.61 -20.98
N ASN A 33 -6.36 9.32 -20.08
CA ASN A 33 -5.26 10.23 -19.71
C ASN A 33 -3.93 9.87 -20.39
N GLY A 34 -3.98 9.18 -21.54
CA GLY A 34 -2.80 8.85 -22.35
C GLY A 34 -1.89 7.76 -21.78
N GLY A 35 -2.37 6.95 -20.84
CA GLY A 35 -1.68 5.74 -20.36
C GLY A 35 -2.27 4.45 -20.93
N LEU A 36 -1.81 3.29 -20.43
CA LEU A 36 -2.32 1.96 -20.82
C LEU A 36 -3.29 1.38 -19.79
N GLY A 37 -3.54 2.08 -18.69
CA GLY A 37 -4.43 1.65 -17.61
C GLY A 37 -3.81 0.62 -16.67
N PHE A 38 -2.48 0.51 -16.64
CA PHE A 38 -1.80 -0.42 -15.74
C PHE A 38 -1.98 0.02 -14.29
N ARG A 39 -2.11 -0.94 -13.37
CA ARG A 39 -2.25 -0.60 -11.95
C ARG A 39 -0.91 -0.11 -11.40
N ASN A 40 -0.92 1.07 -10.81
CA ASN A 40 0.17 1.51 -9.94
C ASN A 40 0.20 0.63 -8.69
N LEU A 41 1.19 -0.25 -8.57
CA LEU A 41 1.26 -1.24 -7.49
C LEU A 41 1.44 -0.56 -6.13
N LYS A 42 2.20 0.53 -6.08
CA LYS A 42 2.37 1.29 -4.85
C LYS A 42 1.03 1.80 -4.32
N ALA A 43 0.22 2.42 -5.19
CA ALA A 43 -1.11 2.92 -4.84
C ALA A 43 -2.07 1.77 -4.50
N PHE A 44 -2.03 0.67 -5.26
CA PHE A 44 -2.88 -0.49 -5.02
C PHE A 44 -2.57 -1.17 -3.68
N ASN A 45 -1.30 -1.40 -3.37
CA ASN A 45 -0.87 -1.97 -2.09
C ASN A 45 -1.25 -1.07 -0.92
N LEU A 46 -1.09 0.23 -1.09
CA LEU A 46 -1.48 1.22 -0.09
C LEU A 46 -2.98 1.20 0.17
N ALA A 47 -3.80 1.10 -0.88
CA ALA A 47 -5.26 0.93 -0.76
C ALA A 47 -5.63 -0.40 -0.06
N MET A 48 -4.93 -1.50 -0.35
CA MET A 48 -5.14 -2.77 0.34
C MET A 48 -4.80 -2.67 1.84
N LEU A 49 -3.70 -2.00 2.19
CA LEU A 49 -3.33 -1.75 3.57
C LEU A 49 -4.35 -0.86 4.28
N ALA A 50 -4.86 0.19 3.61
CA ALA A 50 -5.93 1.03 4.14
C ALA A 50 -7.21 0.21 4.37
N LYS A 51 -7.56 -0.69 3.45
CA LYS A 51 -8.69 -1.61 3.63
C LYS A 51 -8.52 -2.49 4.87
N GLN A 52 -7.32 -3.01 5.15
CA GLN A 52 -7.08 -3.80 6.36
C GLN A 52 -7.16 -2.95 7.63
N ALA A 53 -6.55 -1.77 7.63
CA ALA A 53 -6.68 -0.82 8.74
C ALA A 53 -8.14 -0.44 9.02
N TRP A 54 -8.94 -0.23 7.98
CA TRP A 54 -10.37 0.02 8.09
C TRP A 54 -11.13 -1.16 8.71
N ARG A 55 -10.76 -2.41 8.38
CA ARG A 55 -11.36 -3.60 9.02
C ARG A 55 -11.01 -3.71 10.50
N ILE A 56 -9.81 -3.29 10.91
CA ILE A 56 -9.42 -3.25 12.32
C ILE A 56 -10.28 -2.22 13.08
N LEU A 57 -10.54 -1.06 12.46
CA LEU A 57 -11.40 -0.01 13.01
C LEU A 57 -12.87 -0.48 13.14
N THR A 58 -13.42 -1.04 12.07
CA THR A 58 -14.86 -1.38 11.98
C THR A 58 -15.23 -2.71 12.60
N ASN A 59 -14.28 -3.63 12.77
CA ASN A 59 -14.50 -4.94 13.38
C ASN A 59 -13.51 -5.22 14.53
N PRO A 60 -13.68 -4.52 15.68
CA PRO A 60 -12.79 -4.65 16.83
C PRO A 60 -12.88 -6.00 17.54
N SER A 61 -13.95 -6.78 17.31
CA SER A 61 -14.14 -8.10 17.92
C SER A 61 -13.33 -9.20 17.20
N SER A 62 -12.84 -8.94 15.99
CA SER A 62 -12.00 -9.87 15.23
C SER A 62 -10.70 -10.19 15.99
N LEU A 63 -10.22 -11.44 15.84
CA LEU A 63 -8.99 -11.88 16.50
C LEU A 63 -7.79 -10.98 16.13
N VAL A 64 -7.69 -10.60 14.86
CA VAL A 64 -6.63 -9.71 14.37
C VAL A 64 -6.69 -8.35 15.06
N ALA A 65 -7.88 -7.74 15.18
CA ALA A 65 -8.03 -6.46 15.86
C ALA A 65 -7.66 -6.56 17.35
N LYS A 66 -8.10 -7.62 18.04
CA LYS A 66 -7.76 -7.87 19.46
C LYS A 66 -6.27 -8.04 19.69
N VAL A 67 -5.60 -8.86 18.86
CA VAL A 67 -4.15 -9.09 18.96
C VAL A 67 -3.37 -7.81 18.69
N LEU A 68 -3.74 -7.05 17.66
CA LEU A 68 -3.07 -5.79 17.34
C LEU A 68 -3.33 -4.72 18.41
N LYS A 69 -4.55 -4.65 18.96
CA LYS A 69 -4.88 -3.75 20.07
C LYS A 69 -4.03 -4.05 21.28
N ALA A 70 -4.01 -5.29 21.73
CA ALA A 70 -3.23 -5.71 22.89
C ALA A 70 -1.73 -5.39 22.76
N ARG A 71 -1.19 -5.49 21.54
CA ARG A 71 0.24 -5.26 21.29
C ARG A 71 0.62 -3.80 21.04
N TYR A 72 -0.20 -3.04 20.30
CA TYR A 72 0.23 -1.76 19.72
C TYR A 72 -0.59 -0.54 20.19
N PHE A 73 -1.81 -0.74 20.64
CA PHE A 73 -2.68 0.32 21.15
C PHE A 73 -3.58 -0.21 22.28
N PRO A 74 -2.98 -0.69 23.39
CA PRO A 74 -3.74 -1.37 24.45
C PRO A 74 -4.75 -0.43 25.11
N THR A 75 -4.33 0.83 25.30
CA THR A 75 -5.15 1.92 25.84
C THR A 75 -5.42 2.94 24.73
N GLY A 76 -6.50 2.72 23.98
CA GLY A 76 -6.97 3.68 22.99
C GLY A 76 -7.55 3.04 21.72
N ASP A 77 -7.55 3.87 20.67
CA ASP A 77 -8.03 3.54 19.33
C ASP A 77 -6.88 3.41 18.33
N VAL A 78 -7.10 2.61 17.28
CA VAL A 78 -6.12 2.36 16.22
C VAL A 78 -5.68 3.67 15.52
N LEU A 79 -6.56 4.66 15.38
CA LEU A 79 -6.24 5.96 14.76
C LEU A 79 -5.32 6.82 15.64
N ASN A 80 -5.24 6.56 16.95
CA ASN A 80 -4.35 7.26 17.87
C ASN A 80 -3.14 6.41 18.26
N ALA A 81 -2.99 5.22 17.68
CA ALA A 81 -1.87 4.35 17.93
C ALA A 81 -0.54 5.03 17.55
N LYS A 82 0.54 4.65 18.24
CA LYS A 82 1.91 5.08 17.92
C LYS A 82 2.65 3.93 17.25
N LEU A 83 3.65 4.24 16.42
CA LEU A 83 4.46 3.21 15.77
C LEU A 83 5.28 2.37 16.78
N GLY A 84 5.75 3.01 17.85
CA GLY A 84 6.61 2.36 18.86
C GLY A 84 8.06 2.17 18.38
N SER A 85 8.91 1.60 19.24
CA SER A 85 10.35 1.40 18.98
C SER A 85 10.66 0.14 18.17
N SER A 86 9.87 -0.93 18.33
CA SER A 86 10.07 -2.21 17.64
C SER A 86 8.77 -2.75 17.04
N PRO A 87 8.23 -2.09 15.99
CA PRO A 87 7.02 -2.56 15.31
C PRO A 87 7.31 -3.80 14.46
N SER A 88 6.36 -4.74 14.40
CA SER A 88 6.43 -5.79 13.38
C SER A 88 6.30 -5.18 11.98
N TYR A 89 6.83 -5.87 10.97
CA TYR A 89 6.73 -5.42 9.58
C TYR A 89 5.27 -5.16 9.17
N SER A 90 4.37 -6.09 9.49
CA SER A 90 2.94 -5.96 9.21
C SER A 90 2.31 -4.75 9.91
N TRP A 91 2.67 -4.48 11.17
CA TRP A 91 2.16 -3.31 11.89
C TRP A 91 2.68 -2.01 11.26
N ARG A 92 3.96 -1.95 10.88
CA ARG A 92 4.53 -0.78 10.21
C ARG A 92 3.83 -0.48 8.89
N SER A 93 3.45 -1.52 8.13
CA SER A 93 2.67 -1.38 6.89
C SER A 93 1.24 -0.95 7.13
N ILE A 94 0.56 -1.46 8.16
CA ILE A 94 -0.80 -1.03 8.53
C ILE A 94 -0.77 0.40 9.06
N TYR A 95 0.21 0.73 9.90
CA TYR A 95 0.38 2.05 10.47
C TYR A 95 0.57 3.13 9.39
N SER A 96 1.35 2.83 8.33
CA SER A 96 1.57 3.79 7.24
C SER A 96 0.30 4.09 6.43
N SER A 97 -0.70 3.21 6.43
CA SER A 97 -1.99 3.46 5.77
C SER A 97 -3.00 4.18 6.65
N LEU A 98 -2.78 4.27 7.98
CA LEU A 98 -3.69 4.98 8.90
C LEU A 98 -3.83 6.47 8.54
N GLU A 99 -2.76 7.10 8.06
CA GLU A 99 -2.78 8.49 7.62
C GLU A 99 -3.80 8.73 6.49
N ILE A 100 -3.96 7.75 5.60
CA ILE A 100 -4.91 7.84 4.48
C ILE A 100 -6.34 7.76 4.99
N ILE A 101 -6.57 6.87 5.96
CA ILE A 101 -7.88 6.76 6.60
C ILE A 101 -8.22 8.06 7.32
N ARG A 102 -7.29 8.62 8.11
CA ARG A 102 -7.51 9.89 8.83
C ARG A 102 -7.91 11.02 7.89
N ARG A 103 -7.23 11.15 6.75
CA ARG A 103 -7.56 12.15 5.73
C ARG A 103 -8.90 11.92 5.04
N GLY A 104 -9.34 10.66 4.93
CA GLY A 104 -10.62 10.29 4.32
C GLY A 104 -11.81 10.37 5.28
N THR A 105 -11.57 10.51 6.59
CA THR A 105 -12.61 10.61 7.64
C THR A 105 -12.78 12.02 8.21
N GLN A 106 -12.10 13.03 7.65
CA GLN A 106 -12.32 14.45 7.98
C GLN A 106 -13.39 15.07 7.09
#